data_AF-F6BB50-F1
#
_entry.id   AF-F6BB50-F1
#
_cell.length_a   1.000
_cell.length_b   1.000
_cell.length_c   1.000
_cell.angle_alpha   90.00
_cell.angle_beta   90.00
_cell.angle_gamma   90.00
#
_symmetry.space_group_name_H-M   'P 1'
#
loop_
_entity.id
_entity.type
_entity.pdbx_description
1 polymer ?
#
loop_
_entity_poly.entity_id
_entity_poly.type
_entity_poly.pdbx_seq_one_letter_code
_entity_poly.pdbx_strand_id
1 'polypeptide(L)'
;MGGEDAVIIPLKLLLHKYGKEKVKNLLNTFKCSINTDVEHFLKNSSILFEEINKSRTYLVIKKGTTDILGYFTLTLSILKIVEDVSKKTLKKLDGILKDKTEFPVYLIGQLGKNEMFWNEITGSYLLESAISIIYDAYEIVGGRIVLVETLNNFN
;
A
#
# COMPACT_ATOMS: atom_id res chain seq x y z
N MET A 1 15.94 10.10 7.90
CA MET A 1 16.12 9.68 9.32
C MET A 1 14.76 9.33 9.97
N GLY A 2 13.89 8.55 9.33
CA GLY A 2 12.60 8.18 9.94
C GLY A 2 12.27 6.75 9.54
N GLY A 3 12.59 5.79 10.40
CA GLY A 3 12.44 4.36 10.13
C GLY A 3 13.36 3.41 10.91
N GLU A 4 14.43 3.91 11.54
CA GLU A 4 15.42 3.06 12.25
C GLU A 4 14.80 2.26 13.42
N ASP A 5 13.71 2.76 14.00
CA ASP A 5 12.94 2.11 15.07
C ASP A 5 11.56 1.62 14.61
N ALA A 6 11.38 1.33 13.32
CA ALA A 6 10.12 0.82 12.79
C ALA A 6 10.23 -0.63 12.31
N VAL A 7 9.16 -1.42 12.50
CA VAL A 7 9.03 -2.77 11.97
C VAL A 7 7.81 -2.85 11.06
N ILE A 8 7.97 -3.47 9.89
CA ILE A 8 6.90 -3.68 8.94
C ILE A 8 6.29 -5.06 9.20
N ILE A 9 4.99 -5.10 9.46
CA ILE A 9 4.28 -6.34 9.83
C ILE A 9 3.07 -6.53 8.91
N PRO A 10 2.95 -7.68 8.21
CA PRO A 10 1.77 -7.99 7.43
C PRO A 10 0.53 -8.12 8.33
N LEU A 11 -0.59 -7.51 7.93
CA LEU A 11 -1.85 -7.59 8.67
C LEU A 11 -2.33 -9.04 8.80
N LYS A 12 -2.14 -9.86 7.76
CA LYS A 12 -2.41 -11.30 7.80
C LYS A 12 -1.70 -12.02 8.95
N LEU A 13 -0.44 -11.66 9.24
CA LEU A 13 0.32 -12.26 10.35
C LEU A 13 -0.28 -11.89 11.71
N LEU A 14 -0.69 -10.63 11.87
CA LEU A 14 -1.36 -10.16 13.09
C LEU A 14 -2.70 -10.86 13.31
N LEU A 15 -3.50 -11.01 12.25
CA LEU A 15 -4.78 -11.70 12.29
C LEU A 15 -4.62 -13.17 12.73
N HIS A 16 -3.64 -13.86 12.16
CA HIS A 16 -3.33 -15.24 12.54
C HIS A 16 -2.88 -15.36 14.01
N LYS A 17 -2.05 -14.43 14.49
CA LYS A 17 -1.44 -14.52 15.83
C LYS A 17 -2.37 -14.06 16.96
N TYR A 18 -3.19 -13.04 16.73
CA TYR A 18 -3.93 -12.36 17.81
C TYR A 18 -5.45 -12.39 17.65
N GLY A 19 -5.97 -12.82 16.49
CA GLY A 19 -7.39 -12.87 16.20
C GLY A 19 -8.01 -11.52 15.82
N LYS A 20 -9.16 -11.58 15.16
CA LYS A 20 -9.82 -10.43 14.51
C LYS A 20 -10.15 -9.28 15.46
N GLU A 21 -10.74 -9.57 16.63
CA GLU A 21 -11.15 -8.55 17.60
C GLU A 21 -9.97 -7.72 18.12
N LYS A 22 -8.89 -8.37 18.55
CA LYS A 22 -7.69 -7.67 19.04
C LYS A 22 -7.05 -6.82 17.95
N VAL A 23 -6.95 -7.37 16.73
CA VAL A 23 -6.41 -6.64 15.58
C VAL A 23 -7.31 -5.46 15.21
N LYS A 24 -8.64 -5.62 15.21
CA LYS A 24 -9.56 -4.51 14.95
C LYS A 24 -9.39 -3.37 15.96
N ASN A 25 -9.23 -3.70 17.25
CA ASN A 25 -8.95 -2.70 18.27
C ASN A 25 -7.62 -1.97 18.04
N LEU A 26 -6.57 -2.68 17.63
CA LEU A 26 -5.30 -2.09 17.23
C LEU A 26 -5.48 -1.15 16.02
N LEU A 27 -6.18 -1.57 14.96
CA LEU A 27 -6.39 -0.73 13.78
C LEU A 27 -7.20 0.54 14.10
N ASN A 28 -8.11 0.47 15.08
CA ASN A 28 -8.90 1.61 15.51
C ASN A 28 -8.06 2.71 16.18
N THR A 29 -6.83 2.43 16.62
CA THR A 29 -5.90 3.45 17.18
C THR A 29 -5.28 4.34 16.10
N PHE A 30 -5.30 3.92 14.84
CA PHE A 30 -4.77 4.73 13.74
C PHE A 30 -5.58 6.01 13.54
N LYS A 31 -4.89 7.12 13.24
CA LYS A 31 -5.52 8.42 13.02
C LYS A 31 -4.92 9.13 11.80
N CYS A 32 -5.77 9.62 10.90
CA CYS A 32 -5.37 10.37 9.72
C CYS A 32 -6.49 11.33 9.30
N SER A 33 -6.59 12.49 9.97
CA SER A 33 -7.59 13.52 9.69
C SER A 33 -7.39 14.18 8.31
N ILE A 34 -6.17 14.20 7.79
CA ILE A 34 -5.83 14.75 6.46
C ILE A 34 -6.48 13.93 5.34
N ASN A 35 -6.65 12.62 5.55
CA ASN A 35 -7.27 11.72 4.58
C ASN A 35 -8.15 10.70 5.31
N THR A 36 -9.42 11.05 5.46
CA THR A 36 -10.42 10.22 6.15
C THR A 36 -10.68 8.90 5.45
N ASP A 37 -10.50 8.83 4.12
CA ASP A 37 -10.68 7.58 3.38
C ASP A 37 -9.59 6.57 3.73
N VAL A 38 -8.34 7.05 3.89
CA VAL A 38 -7.21 6.24 4.37
C VAL A 38 -7.43 5.76 5.80
N GLU A 39 -7.95 6.62 6.70
CA GLU A 39 -8.30 6.17 8.06
C GLU A 39 -9.44 5.14 8.02
N HIS A 40 -10.50 5.42 7.27
CA HIS A 40 -11.68 4.58 7.17
C HIS A 40 -11.34 3.21 6.58
N PHE A 41 -10.54 3.16 5.51
CA PHE A 41 -10.11 1.92 4.88
C PHE A 41 -9.39 1.02 5.88
N LEU A 42 -8.39 1.57 6.59
CA LEU A 42 -7.61 0.76 7.52
C LEU A 42 -8.51 0.19 8.62
N LYS A 43 -9.40 1.01 9.18
CA LYS A 43 -10.28 0.58 10.27
C LYS A 43 -11.31 -0.43 9.78
N ASN A 44 -11.97 -0.18 8.65
CA ASN A 44 -13.22 -0.85 8.30
C ASN A 44 -13.11 -1.86 7.16
N SER A 45 -12.17 -1.68 6.23
CA SER A 45 -12.10 -2.49 5.00
C SER A 45 -10.90 -3.43 4.96
N SER A 46 -9.77 -3.05 5.57
CA SER A 46 -8.49 -3.78 5.44
C SER A 46 -8.58 -5.26 5.83
N ILE A 47 -9.24 -5.59 6.94
CA ILE A 47 -9.40 -6.98 7.40
C ILE A 47 -10.22 -7.80 6.39
N LEU A 48 -11.35 -7.26 5.91
CA LEU A 48 -12.17 -7.96 4.91
C LEU A 48 -11.35 -8.20 3.64
N PHE A 49 -10.59 -7.20 3.18
CA PHE A 49 -9.79 -7.31 1.96
C PHE A 49 -8.67 -8.35 2.11
N GLU A 50 -8.08 -8.49 3.30
CA GLU A 50 -7.14 -9.57 3.62
C GLU A 50 -7.81 -10.96 3.56
N GLU A 51 -8.97 -11.10 4.20
CA GLU A 51 -9.73 -12.36 4.30
C GLU A 51 -10.15 -12.88 2.92
N ILE A 52 -10.60 -12.00 2.03
CA ILE A 52 -11.02 -12.36 0.67
C ILE A 52 -9.87 -12.31 -0.36
N ASN A 53 -8.64 -12.09 0.09
CA ASN A 53 -7.45 -11.99 -0.76
C ASN A 53 -7.52 -10.88 -1.83
N LYS A 54 -8.28 -9.82 -1.57
CA LYS A 54 -8.40 -8.67 -2.46
C LYS A 54 -7.17 -7.77 -2.41
N SER A 55 -6.54 -7.64 -1.24
CA SER A 55 -5.30 -6.88 -1.07
C SER A 55 -4.49 -7.41 0.10
N ARG A 56 -3.23 -6.95 0.21
CA ARG A 56 -2.37 -7.18 1.37
C ARG A 56 -2.03 -5.86 2.03
N THR A 57 -2.29 -5.75 3.33
CA THR A 57 -2.03 -4.55 4.12
C THR A 57 -0.84 -4.79 5.05
N TYR A 58 0.05 -3.81 5.15
CA TYR A 58 1.23 -3.86 5.98
C TYR A 58 1.19 -2.68 6.96
N LEU A 59 1.33 -2.98 8.24
CA LEU A 59 1.45 -1.96 9.28
C LEU A 59 2.92 -1.67 9.53
N VAL A 60 3.26 -0.38 9.64
CA VAL A 60 4.57 0.06 10.12
C VAL A 60 4.41 0.42 11.58
N ILE A 61 4.94 -0.43 12.45
CA ILE A 61 4.79 -0.35 13.91
C ILE A 61 6.09 0.15 14.54
N LYS A 62 6.00 1.03 15.52
CA LYS A 62 7.15 1.44 16.33
C LYS A 62 7.67 0.26 17.14
N LYS A 63 8.98 0.02 17.06
CA LYS A 63 9.65 -1.11 17.68
C LYS A 63 9.45 -1.09 19.20
N GLY A 64 9.04 -2.23 19.75
CA GLY A 64 8.79 -2.37 21.19
C GLY A 64 7.44 -1.82 21.67
N THR A 65 6.61 -1.26 20.78
CA THR A 65 5.26 -0.78 21.12
C THR A 65 4.19 -1.40 20.20
N THR A 66 2.94 -0.95 20.35
CA THR A 66 1.83 -1.26 19.44
C THR A 66 1.44 -0.05 18.58
N ASP A 67 2.28 0.98 18.54
CA ASP A 67 1.95 2.23 17.87
C ASP A 67 2.11 2.08 16.36
N ILE A 68 1.02 2.28 15.64
CA ILE A 68 1.02 2.28 14.17
C ILE A 68 1.56 3.65 13.72
N LEU A 69 2.76 3.70 13.18
CA LEU A 69 3.36 4.91 12.59
C LEU A 69 2.75 5.21 11.22
N GLY A 70 2.38 4.18 10.48
CA GLY A 70 1.75 4.27 9.17
C GLY A 70 1.39 2.90 8.64
N TYR A 71 0.82 2.87 7.44
CA TYR A 71 0.50 1.63 6.74
C TYR A 71 0.51 1.84 5.23
N PHE A 72 0.59 0.74 4.50
CA PHE A 72 0.32 0.72 3.06
C PHE A 72 -0.42 -0.56 2.67
N THR A 73 -1.13 -0.52 1.55
CA THR A 73 -1.87 -1.66 1.00
C THR A 73 -1.51 -1.90 -0.45
N LEU A 74 -1.20 -3.16 -0.77
CA LEU A 74 -0.77 -3.63 -2.08
C LEU A 74 -1.84 -4.53 -2.70
N THR A 75 -2.05 -4.36 -4.00
CA THR A 75 -3.03 -5.13 -4.79
C THR A 75 -2.46 -5.42 -6.18
N LEU A 76 -2.82 -6.55 -6.78
CA LEU A 76 -2.61 -6.77 -8.22
C LEU A 76 -3.81 -6.20 -8.97
N SER A 77 -3.55 -5.38 -9.99
CA SER A 77 -4.61 -4.73 -10.77
C SER A 77 -4.27 -4.71 -12.27
N ILE A 78 -5.21 -4.23 -13.08
CA ILE A 78 -5.03 -3.96 -14.50
C ILE A 78 -5.14 -2.46 -14.73
N LEU A 79 -4.06 -1.85 -15.23
CA LEU A 79 -4.08 -0.49 -15.76
C LEU A 79 -4.65 -0.54 -17.18
N LYS A 80 -5.83 0.04 -17.37
CA LYS A 80 -6.45 0.22 -18.68
C LYS A 80 -6.21 1.63 -19.21
N ILE A 81 -5.59 1.70 -20.37
CA ILE A 81 -5.39 2.92 -21.13
C ILE A 81 -6.64 3.18 -21.96
N VAL A 82 -7.31 4.29 -21.68
CA VAL A 82 -8.56 4.71 -22.36
C VAL A 82 -8.36 5.88 -23.32
N GLU A 83 -7.20 6.53 -23.28
CA GLU A 83 -6.83 7.66 -24.15
C GLU A 83 -5.66 7.30 -25.07
N ASP A 84 -5.50 8.06 -26.16
CA ASP A 84 -4.39 7.88 -27.09
C ASP A 84 -3.05 8.28 -26.45
N VAL A 85 -2.32 7.29 -25.96
CA VAL A 85 -0.91 7.40 -25.58
C VAL A 85 -0.01 7.01 -26.74
N SER A 86 1.17 7.65 -26.80
CA SER A 86 2.15 7.37 -27.85
C SER A 86 2.56 5.89 -27.89
N LYS A 87 2.78 5.35 -29.09
CA LYS A 87 3.36 4.00 -29.30
C LYS A 87 4.67 3.79 -28.55
N LYS A 88 5.44 4.86 -28.31
CA LYS A 88 6.68 4.82 -27.51
C LYS A 88 6.38 4.56 -26.03
N THR A 89 5.36 5.21 -25.47
CA THR A 89 4.89 4.98 -24.11
C THR A 89 4.36 3.56 -23.95
N LEU A 90 3.51 3.09 -24.88
CA LEU A 90 2.98 1.72 -24.85
C LEU A 90 4.10 0.68 -24.91
N LYS A 91 5.13 0.89 -25.75
CA LYS A 91 6.32 0.03 -25.78
C LYS A 91 7.09 0.04 -24.46
N LYS A 92 7.15 1.17 -23.75
CA LYS A 92 7.84 1.26 -22.46
C LYS A 92 7.11 0.44 -21.39
N LEU A 93 5.77 0.52 -21.39
CA LEU A 93 4.90 -0.20 -20.46
C LEU A 93 4.91 -1.71 -20.73
N ASP A 94 4.75 -2.14 -21.99
CA ASP A 94 4.74 -3.56 -22.35
C ASP A 94 6.14 -4.18 -22.36
N GLY A 95 7.10 -3.47 -22.93
CA GLY A 95 8.43 -3.96 -23.26
C GLY A 95 8.64 -4.34 -24.71
N ILE A 96 7.58 -4.78 -25.40
CA ILE A 96 7.68 -5.34 -26.75
C ILE A 96 6.63 -4.70 -27.66
N LEU A 97 5.37 -4.87 -27.31
CA LEU A 97 4.19 -4.46 -28.06
C LEU A 97 3.94 -2.95 -27.97
N LYS A 98 3.26 -2.40 -28.98
CA LYS A 98 3.03 -0.95 -29.13
C LYS A 98 1.55 -0.57 -29.19
N ASP A 99 0.68 -1.55 -29.03
CA ASP A 99 -0.77 -1.50 -29.25
C ASP A 99 -1.56 -2.11 -28.08
N LYS A 100 -0.88 -2.72 -27.10
CA LYS A 100 -1.50 -3.20 -25.87
C LYS A 100 -2.01 -2.03 -25.03
N THR A 101 -3.25 -2.12 -24.56
CA THR A 101 -3.92 -1.08 -23.78
C THR A 101 -4.24 -1.49 -22.35
N GLU A 102 -3.99 -2.74 -21.97
CA GLU A 102 -4.22 -3.28 -20.63
C GLU A 102 -2.95 -3.88 -20.08
N PHE A 103 -2.53 -3.43 -18.89
CA PHE A 103 -1.26 -3.82 -18.30
C PHE A 103 -1.43 -4.35 -16.88
N PRO A 104 -0.85 -5.51 -16.52
CA PRO A 104 -0.80 -5.94 -15.13
C PRO A 104 0.10 -5.00 -14.33
N VAL A 105 -0.39 -4.56 -13.17
CA VAL A 105 0.32 -3.64 -12.30
C VAL A 105 0.29 -4.11 -10.85
N TYR A 106 1.35 -3.76 -10.12
CA TYR A 106 1.32 -3.71 -8.66
C TYR A 106 0.75 -2.35 -8.25
N LEU A 107 -0.41 -2.34 -7.62
CA LEU A 107 -1.07 -1.14 -7.15
C LEU A 107 -0.75 -0.91 -5.66
N ILE A 108 -0.17 0.25 -5.36
CA ILE A 108 -0.17 0.84 -4.02
C ILE A 108 -1.47 1.65 -3.90
N GLY A 109 -2.52 0.98 -3.43
CA GLY A 109 -3.88 1.54 -3.43
C GLY A 109 -4.19 2.36 -2.18
N GLN A 110 -3.41 2.18 -1.11
CA GLN A 110 -3.53 2.97 0.11
C GLN A 110 -2.13 3.20 0.69
N LEU A 111 -1.86 4.42 1.13
CA LEU A 111 -0.66 4.79 1.88
C LEU A 111 -1.05 5.86 2.89
N GLY A 112 -0.86 5.55 4.17
CA GLY A 112 -1.33 6.38 5.27
C GLY A 112 -0.28 6.54 6.34
N LYS A 113 -0.12 7.78 6.81
CA LYS A 113 0.73 8.11 7.95
C LYS A 113 -0.15 8.48 9.14
N ASN A 114 0.20 7.96 10.32
CA ASN A 114 -0.53 8.25 11.53
C ASN A 114 -0.18 9.67 12.00
N GLU A 115 -1.19 10.52 12.13
CA GLU A 115 -1.02 11.93 12.54
C GLU A 115 -0.44 12.06 13.95
N MET A 116 -0.72 11.11 14.85
CA MET A 116 -0.18 11.11 16.21
C MET A 116 1.35 10.97 16.23
N PHE A 117 1.92 10.39 15.17
CA PHE A 117 3.35 10.10 15.04
C PHE A 117 3.92 10.78 13.79
N TRP A 118 3.38 11.95 13.43
CA TRP A 118 3.69 12.61 12.17
C TRP A 118 5.19 12.93 12.01
N ASN A 119 5.96 13.10 13.07
CA ASN A 119 7.39 13.39 12.94
C ASN A 119 8.29 12.15 13.07
N GLU A 120 7.72 10.97 13.34
CA GLU A 120 8.49 9.75 13.61
C GLU A 120 8.72 8.89 12.36
N ILE A 121 7.96 9.13 11.29
CA ILE A 121 8.07 8.41 10.03
C ILE A 121 7.91 9.34 8.84
N THR A 122 8.57 9.04 7.73
CA THR A 122 8.47 9.82 6.49
C THR A 122 7.55 9.12 5.49
N GLY A 123 6.89 9.89 4.63
CA GLY A 123 6.12 9.32 3.51
C GLY A 123 7.02 8.55 2.53
N SER A 124 8.26 9.01 2.32
CA SER A 124 9.25 8.29 1.52
C SER A 124 9.57 6.92 2.09
N TYR A 125 9.76 6.79 3.41
CA TYR A 125 9.98 5.49 4.05
C TYR A 125 8.81 4.52 3.81
N LEU A 126 7.56 4.99 3.92
CA LEU A 126 6.37 4.16 3.63
C LEU A 126 6.34 3.70 2.17
N LEU A 127 6.65 4.61 1.24
CA LEU A 127 6.65 4.31 -0.19
C LEU A 127 7.80 3.35 -0.57
N GLU A 128 9.00 3.58 -0.05
CA GLU A 128 10.17 2.71 -0.24
C GLU A 128 9.91 1.32 0.34
N SER A 129 9.28 1.25 1.52
CA SER A 129 8.85 -0.02 2.12
C SER A 129 7.86 -0.79 1.23
N ALA A 130 6.87 -0.09 0.68
CA ALA A 130 5.90 -0.69 -0.24
C ALA A 130 6.59 -1.21 -1.52
N ILE A 131 7.49 -0.40 -2.10
CA ILE A 131 8.27 -0.77 -3.29
C ILE A 131 9.18 -1.97 -2.99
N SER A 132 9.81 -2.05 -1.82
CA SER A 132 10.65 -3.18 -1.43
C SER A 132 9.85 -4.48 -1.39
N ILE A 133 8.65 -4.47 -0.81
CA ILE A 133 7.78 -5.67 -0.79
C ILE A 133 7.29 -6.03 -2.19
N ILE A 134 6.99 -5.03 -3.04
CA ILE A 134 6.66 -5.27 -4.45
C ILE A 134 7.86 -5.88 -5.18
N TYR A 135 9.07 -5.43 -4.89
CA TYR A 135 10.30 -5.94 -5.50
C TYR A 135 10.48 -7.42 -5.20
N ASP A 136 10.26 -7.85 -3.95
CA ASP A 136 10.29 -9.27 -3.58
C ASP A 136 9.26 -10.09 -4.37
N ALA A 137 8.05 -9.56 -4.58
CA ALA A 137 7.05 -10.21 -5.42
C ALA A 137 7.47 -10.26 -6.90
N TYR A 138 8.02 -9.16 -7.41
CA TYR A 138 8.53 -9.03 -8.77
C TYR A 138 9.63 -10.05 -9.08
N GLU A 139 10.55 -10.30 -8.15
CA GLU A 139 11.60 -11.31 -8.33
C GLU A 139 11.03 -12.73 -8.49
N ILE A 140 9.83 -12.98 -7.96
CA ILE A 140 9.18 -14.30 -8.02
C ILE A 140 8.29 -14.44 -9.27
N VAL A 141 7.50 -13.42 -9.61
CA VAL A 141 6.45 -13.54 -10.65
C VAL A 141 6.58 -12.56 -11.81
N GLY A 142 7.57 -11.67 -11.78
CA GLY A 142 7.75 -10.61 -12.78
C GLY A 142 6.74 -9.47 -12.66
N GLY A 143 6.55 -8.72 -13.74
CA GLY A 143 5.75 -7.49 -13.77
C GLY A 143 6.63 -6.26 -14.04
N ARG A 144 6.03 -5.17 -14.54
CA ARG A 144 6.80 -4.01 -15.05
C ARG A 144 6.40 -2.67 -14.46
N ILE A 145 5.24 -2.60 -13.82
CA ILE A 145 4.60 -1.33 -13.49
C ILE A 145 4.16 -1.38 -12.04
N VAL A 146 4.59 -0.36 -11.30
CA VAL A 146 4.01 0.03 -10.02
C VAL A 146 3.08 1.21 -10.30
N LEU A 147 1.81 1.05 -9.97
CA LEU A 147 0.81 2.12 -9.99
C LEU A 147 0.63 2.63 -8.56
N VAL A 148 0.64 3.95 -8.40
CA VAL A 148 0.37 4.60 -7.12
C VAL A 148 -0.91 5.42 -7.29
N GLU A 149 -1.92 5.11 -6.49
CA GLU A 149 -3.13 5.93 -6.41
C GLU A 149 -2.89 7.10 -5.43
N THR A 150 -3.12 8.31 -5.91
CA THR A 150 -3.00 9.54 -5.12
C THR A 150 -4.34 10.24 -5.04
N LEU A 151 -4.59 10.94 -3.93
CA LEU A 151 -5.70 11.90 -3.90
C LEU A 151 -5.48 12.98 -4.96
N ASN A 152 -6.55 13.33 -5.67
CA ASN A 152 -6.54 14.48 -6.57
C ASN A 152 -6.56 15.77 -5.75
N ASN A 153 -5.40 16.41 -5.60
CA ASN A 153 -5.28 17.73 -4.98
C ASN A 153 -5.44 18.83 -6.05
N PHE A 154 -6.64 19.00 -6.60
CA PHE A 154 -6.97 20.24 -7.30
C PHE A 154 -7.53 21.23 -6.28
N ASN A 155 -6.62 22.00 -5.66
CA ASN A 155 -6.92 23.31 -5.07
C ASN A 155 -6.50 24.38 -6.06
#